data_AF-A0A842HJW5-F1
#
_entry.id   AF-A0A842HJW5-F1
#
_cell.length_a   1.000
_cell.length_b   1.000
_cell.length_c   1.000
_cell.angle_alpha   90.00
_cell.angle_beta   90.00
_cell.angle_gamma   90.00
#
_symmetry.space_group_name_H-M   'P 1'
#
loop_
_entity.id
_entity.type
_entity.pdbx_description
1 polymer ?
#
loop_
_entity_poly.entity_id
_entity_poly.type
_entity_poly.pdbx_seq_one_letter_code
_entity_poly.pdbx_strand_id
1 'polypeptide(L)'
;MSFNHRVICKHHQPTDEYFYEIHEVHYGKDGAIEKWTEQPVKPFGETLNELSGELYLFQKACRRPVLELKTVDGKEQLVEASEDRTLNNFDAFEFMDRSYVALDHVATYLGGHIMLNKHPELREKYEEAEKALSELHQAASSLAM
;
A
#
# COMPACT_ATOMS: atom_id res chain seq x y z
N MET A 1 -1.49 22.14 -7.41
CA MET A 1 -0.39 21.37 -6.82
C MET A 1 -1.00 20.52 -5.74
N SER A 2 -0.69 19.23 -5.74
CA SER A 2 -1.07 18.30 -4.69
C SER A 2 0.20 17.64 -4.17
N PHE A 3 0.14 17.00 -3.01
CA PHE A 3 1.24 16.18 -2.51
C PHE A 3 0.71 14.85 -1.97
N ASN A 4 1.57 13.85 -1.93
CA ASN A 4 1.32 12.58 -1.24
C ASN A 4 2.61 12.11 -0.56
N HIS A 5 2.45 11.35 0.52
CA HIS A 5 3.52 10.48 1.01
C HIS A 5 3.78 9.36 -0.01
N ARG A 6 5.04 9.18 -0.40
CA ARG A 6 5.50 8.09 -1.27
C ARG A 6 6.72 7.42 -0.67
N VAL A 7 6.84 6.12 -0.90
CA VAL A 7 8.08 5.37 -0.61
C VAL A 7 9.06 5.61 -1.74
N ILE A 8 10.27 6.05 -1.39
CA ILE A 8 11.42 6.15 -2.29
C ILE A 8 12.42 5.07 -1.89
N CYS A 9 12.84 4.26 -2.85
CA CYS A 9 13.92 3.31 -2.73
C CYS A 9 15.24 3.98 -3.14
N LYS A 10 16.27 3.82 -2.31
CA LYS A 10 17.62 4.32 -2.57
C LYS A 10 18.61 3.17 -2.50
N HIS A 11 19.55 3.16 -3.44
CA HIS A 11 20.64 2.20 -3.49
C HIS A 11 21.88 2.79 -2.84
N HIS A 12 22.36 2.15 -1.77
CA HIS A 12 23.61 2.48 -1.12
C HIS A 12 24.76 1.76 -1.83
N GLN A 13 25.32 2.41 -2.85
CA GLN A 13 26.39 1.85 -3.68
C GLN A 13 27.56 1.20 -2.91
N PRO A 14 28.04 1.75 -1.77
CA PRO A 14 29.16 1.15 -1.05
C PRO A 14 28.87 -0.21 -0.43
N THR A 15 27.63 -0.47 0.00
CA THR A 15 27.24 -1.76 0.62
C THR A 15 26.40 -2.63 -0.30
N ASP A 16 26.02 -2.11 -1.48
CA ASP A 16 25.07 -2.73 -2.40
C ASP A 16 23.70 -3.02 -1.76
N GLU A 17 23.32 -2.21 -0.77
CA GLU A 17 22.06 -2.37 -0.04
C GLU A 17 21.00 -1.39 -0.54
N TYR A 18 19.74 -1.80 -0.43
CA TYR A 18 18.59 -0.95 -0.73
C TYR A 18 17.89 -0.55 0.57
N PHE A 19 17.54 0.73 0.67
CA PHE A 19 16.77 1.26 1.79
C PHE A 19 15.55 2.05 1.30
N TYR A 20 14.50 2.03 2.10
CA TYR A 20 13.19 2.57 1.75
C TYR A 20 12.83 3.68 2.74
N GLU A 21 12.50 4.84 2.20
CA GLU A 21 12.20 6.04 2.97
C GLU A 21 10.89 6.66 2.52
N ILE A 22 10.16 7.30 3.45
CA ILE A 22 8.94 8.05 3.11
C ILE A 22 9.30 9.51 2.91
N HIS A 23 8.88 10.05 1.78
CA HIS A 23 9.06 11.46 1.41
C HIS A 23 7.72 12.09 1.05
N GLU A 24 7.63 13.41 1.21
CA GLU A 24 6.57 14.18 0.58
C GLU A 24 6.91 14.39 -0.89
N VAL A 25 6.02 13.96 -1.78
CA VAL A 25 6.18 14.12 -3.22
C VAL A 25 5.10 15.06 -3.72
N HIS A 26 5.51 16.14 -4.38
CA HIS A 26 4.64 17.17 -4.92
C HIS A 26 4.41 16.97 -6.41
N TYR A 27 3.15 17.10 -6.80
CA TYR A 27 2.68 16.88 -8.15
C TYR A 27 2.19 18.18 -8.79
N GLY A 28 2.55 18.32 -10.07
CA GLY A 28 2.05 19.35 -10.98
C GLY A 28 0.57 19.18 -11.30
N LYS A 29 0.03 20.08 -12.13
CA LYS A 29 -1.39 20.02 -12.54
C LYS A 29 -1.69 18.87 -13.50
N ASP A 30 -0.68 18.39 -14.21
CA ASP A 30 -0.71 17.24 -15.12
C ASP A 30 -0.48 15.90 -14.39
N GLY A 31 -0.21 15.94 -13.08
CA GLY A 31 0.12 14.76 -12.29
C GLY A 31 1.59 14.34 -12.37
N ALA A 32 2.46 15.10 -13.05
CA ALA A 32 3.89 14.84 -13.05
C ALA A 32 4.51 15.17 -11.68
N ILE A 33 5.55 14.42 -11.28
CA ILE A 33 6.32 14.72 -10.07
C ILE A 33 7.18 15.96 -10.34
N GLU A 34 6.98 17.02 -9.57
CA GLU A 34 7.74 18.27 -9.71
C GLU A 34 8.83 18.40 -8.64
N LYS A 35 8.57 17.95 -7.42
CA LYS A 35 9.46 18.10 -6.26
C LYS A 35 9.24 16.99 -5.24
N TRP A 36 10.24 16.76 -4.40
CA TRP A 36 10.12 15.92 -3.21
C TRP A 36 11.02 16.46 -2.08
N THR A 37 10.76 16.05 -0.85
CA THR A 37 11.62 16.42 0.29
C THR A 37 13.00 15.77 0.14
N GLU A 38 14.07 16.50 0.42
CA GLU A 38 15.43 15.97 0.39
C GLU A 38 15.63 14.88 1.46
N GLN A 39 15.13 15.15 2.66
CA GLN A 39 15.19 14.24 3.80
C GLN A 39 13.86 13.49 3.96
N PRO A 40 13.89 12.24 4.47
CA PRO A 40 12.69 11.51 4.83
C PRO A 40 11.87 12.26 5.87
N VAL A 41 10.55 12.20 5.74
CA VAL A 41 9.66 12.81 6.71
C VAL A 41 9.47 11.91 7.92
N LYS A 42 9.41 12.53 9.11
CA LYS A 42 9.12 11.84 10.37
C LYS A 42 7.63 12.01 10.68
N PRO A 43 6.96 10.98 11.21
CA PRO A 43 5.56 11.12 11.59
C PRO A 43 5.44 12.15 12.72
N PHE A 44 4.44 13.02 12.62
CA PHE A 44 4.23 14.13 13.54
C PHE A 44 2.73 14.41 13.73
N GLY A 45 2.36 14.93 14.90
CA GLY A 45 1.03 15.45 15.20
C GLY A 45 1.07 16.18 16.54
N GLU A 46 0.26 17.22 16.70
CA GLU A 46 0.15 17.96 17.97
C GLU A 46 -0.66 17.17 19.01
N THR A 47 -1.46 16.21 18.53
CA THR A 47 -2.20 15.25 19.34
C THR A 47 -1.90 13.81 18.92
N LEU A 48 -2.20 12.84 19.80
CA LEU A 48 -2.08 11.42 19.48
C LEU A 48 -2.97 11.02 18.28
N ASN A 49 -4.14 11.64 18.15
CA ASN A 49 -5.06 11.39 17.05
C ASN A 49 -4.47 11.86 15.71
N GLU A 50 -3.86 13.05 15.68
CA GLU A 50 -3.17 13.56 14.49
C GLU A 50 -1.97 12.68 14.12
N LEU A 51 -1.13 12.33 15.09
CA LEU A 51 0.01 11.43 14.86
C LEU A 51 -0.45 10.06 14.32
N SER A 52 -1.55 9.53 14.84
CA SER A 52 -2.15 8.28 14.35
C SER A 52 -2.66 8.42 12.92
N GLY A 53 -3.27 9.57 12.58
CA GLY A 53 -3.66 9.92 11.22
C GLY A 53 -2.46 9.98 10.28
N GLU A 54 -1.35 10.57 10.72
CA GLU A 54 -0.11 10.66 9.96
C GLU A 54 0.50 9.28 9.69
N LEU A 55 0.58 8.41 10.70
CA LEU A 55 1.03 7.04 10.55
C LEU A 55 0.15 6.24 9.57
N TYR A 56 -1.16 6.50 9.55
CA TYR A 56 -2.06 5.89 8.58
C TYR A 56 -1.78 6.37 7.14
N LEU A 57 -1.43 7.65 6.95
CA LEU A 57 -1.00 8.15 5.64
C LEU A 57 0.33 7.52 5.19
N PHE A 58 1.27 7.32 6.12
CA PHE A 58 2.53 6.62 5.85
C PHE A 58 2.28 5.16 5.46
N GLN A 59 1.38 4.47 6.16
CA GLN A 59 0.97 3.11 5.79
C GLN A 59 0.34 3.07 4.39
N LYS A 60 -0.45 4.08 4.00
CA LYS A 60 -0.99 4.21 2.64
C LYS A 60 0.09 4.41 1.59
N ALA A 61 1.19 5.08 1.92
CA ALA A 61 2.31 5.26 0.99
C ALA A 61 2.89 3.91 0.55
N CYS A 62 2.97 2.92 1.47
CA CYS A 62 3.46 1.57 1.18
C CYS A 62 2.56 0.74 0.25
N ARG A 63 1.36 1.24 -0.09
CA ARG A 63 0.43 0.59 -1.02
C ARG A 63 0.49 1.17 -2.43
N ARG A 64 1.34 2.18 -2.65
CA ARG A 64 1.57 2.80 -3.95
C ARG A 64 2.87 2.25 -4.55
N PRO A 65 3.05 2.32 -5.88
CA PRO A 65 4.31 1.95 -6.50
C PRO A 65 5.47 2.69 -5.84
N VAL A 66 6.54 1.95 -5.55
CA VAL A 66 7.78 2.49 -5.00
C VAL A 66 8.42 3.38 -6.06
N LEU A 67 8.98 4.51 -5.64
CA LEU A 67 9.71 5.41 -6.52
C LEU A 67 11.22 5.18 -6.40
N GLU A 68 11.96 5.43 -7.47
CA GLU A 68 13.42 5.42 -7.49
C GLU A 68 13.95 6.70 -8.13
N LEU A 69 15.12 7.13 -7.69
CA LEU A 69 15.80 8.28 -8.26
C LEU A 69 16.59 7.84 -9.49
N LYS A 70 16.28 8.44 -10.65
CA LYS A 70 17.02 8.22 -11.89
C LYS A 70 17.49 9.54 -12.49
N THR A 71 18.63 9.49 -13.17
CA THR A 71 19.12 10.61 -13.98
C THR A 71 18.58 10.48 -15.39
N VAL A 72 17.68 11.37 -15.78
CA VAL A 72 17.11 11.46 -17.13
C VAL A 72 17.49 12.82 -17.69
N ASP A 73 18.18 12.82 -18.83
CA ASP A 73 18.70 14.04 -19.49
C ASP A 73 19.55 14.93 -18.57
N GLY A 74 20.36 14.31 -17.70
CA GLY A 74 21.23 15.01 -16.75
C GLY A 74 20.51 15.66 -15.57
N LYS A 75 19.20 15.41 -15.41
CA LYS A 75 18.40 15.86 -14.27
C LYS A 75 17.92 14.66 -13.46
N GLU A 76 17.94 14.80 -12.14
CA GLU A 76 17.34 13.82 -11.25
C GLU A 76 15.82 13.88 -11.36
N GLN A 77 15.21 12.71 -11.50
CA GLN A 77 13.76 12.53 -11.57
C GLN A 77 13.37 11.30 -10.76
N LEU A 78 12.25 11.39 -10.05
CA LEU A 78 11.62 10.22 -9.46
C LEU A 78 10.76 9.52 -10.51
N VAL A 79 11.00 8.23 -10.72
CA VAL A 79 10.17 7.37 -11.55
C VAL A 79 9.67 6.20 -10.74
N GLU A 80 8.60 5.55 -11.18
CA GLU A 80 8.17 4.29 -10.55
C GLU A 80 9.25 3.23 -10.78
N ALA A 81 9.68 2.60 -9.69
CA ALA A 81 10.65 1.53 -9.74
C ALA A 81 10.11 0.39 -10.59
N SER A 82 10.94 -0.15 -11.49
CA SER A 82 10.54 -1.29 -12.30
C SER A 82 10.22 -2.47 -11.39
N GLU A 83 8.98 -2.96 -11.43
CA GLU A 83 8.59 -4.22 -10.78
C GLU A 83 9.13 -5.45 -11.52
N ASP A 84 10.27 -5.32 -12.24
CA ASP A 84 10.95 -6.39 -12.98
C ASP A 84 11.56 -7.47 -12.06
N ARG A 85 11.09 -7.59 -10.82
CA ARG A 85 11.32 -8.79 -10.03
C ARG A 85 10.41 -9.88 -10.58
N THR A 86 11.01 -10.96 -11.06
CA THR A 86 10.28 -12.19 -11.34
C THR A 86 9.56 -12.64 -10.07
N LEU A 87 8.23 -12.60 -10.09
CA LEU A 87 7.41 -13.20 -9.04
C LEU A 87 7.73 -14.69 -8.97
N ASN A 88 7.89 -15.20 -7.76
CA ASN A 88 8.07 -16.61 -7.52
C ASN A 88 6.82 -17.21 -6.85
N ASN A 89 6.78 -18.53 -6.73
CA ASN A 89 5.63 -19.22 -6.12
C ASN A 89 5.44 -18.84 -4.64
N PHE A 90 6.49 -18.38 -3.95
CA PHE A 90 6.39 -17.89 -2.58
C PHE A 90 5.62 -16.57 -2.52
N ASP A 91 5.82 -15.64 -3.47
CA ASP A 91 5.06 -14.39 -3.53
C ASP A 91 3.56 -14.66 -3.73
N ALA A 92 3.21 -15.64 -4.59
CA ALA A 92 1.83 -16.08 -4.79
C ALA A 92 1.24 -16.75 -3.53
N PHE A 93 2.01 -17.62 -2.87
CA PHE A 93 1.61 -18.28 -1.63
C PHE A 93 1.40 -17.27 -0.49
N GLU A 94 2.32 -16.32 -0.32
CA GLU A 94 2.22 -15.27 0.68
C GLU A 94 0.96 -14.43 0.47
N PHE A 95 0.67 -14.05 -0.78
CA PHE A 95 -0.55 -13.31 -1.08
C PHE A 95 -1.81 -14.14 -0.82
N MET A 96 -1.81 -15.43 -1.18
CA MET A 96 -2.88 -16.37 -0.87
C MET A 96 -3.15 -16.44 0.65
N ASP A 97 -2.12 -16.63 1.47
CA ASP A 97 -2.24 -16.68 2.93
C ASP A 97 -2.80 -15.36 3.50
N ARG A 98 -2.25 -14.22 3.07
CA ARG A 98 -2.74 -12.89 3.50
C ARG A 98 -4.20 -12.64 3.11
N SER A 99 -4.62 -13.09 1.91
CA SER A 99 -6.01 -12.95 1.48
C SER A 99 -6.97 -13.80 2.31
N TYR A 100 -6.54 -15.00 2.74
CA TYR A 100 -7.30 -15.84 3.66
C TYR A 100 -7.45 -15.16 5.03
N VAL A 101 -6.37 -14.63 5.60
CA VAL A 101 -6.40 -13.90 6.88
C VAL A 101 -7.36 -12.71 6.81
N ALA A 102 -7.37 -11.96 5.70
CA ALA A 102 -8.30 -10.85 5.52
C ALA A 102 -9.77 -11.31 5.48
N LEU A 103 -10.06 -12.39 4.75
CA LEU A 103 -11.39 -13.00 4.70
C LEU A 103 -11.84 -13.49 6.08
N ASP A 104 -10.98 -14.24 6.79
CA ASP A 104 -11.26 -14.77 8.12
C ASP A 104 -11.54 -13.66 9.14
N HIS A 105 -10.77 -12.57 9.09
CA HIS A 105 -11.03 -11.41 9.94
C HIS A 105 -12.40 -10.79 9.68
N VAL A 106 -12.81 -10.61 8.42
CA VAL A 106 -14.15 -10.08 8.12
C VAL A 106 -15.23 -11.03 8.63
N ALA A 107 -15.10 -12.33 8.37
CA ALA A 107 -16.06 -13.33 8.79
C ALA A 107 -16.18 -13.42 10.32
N THR A 108 -15.06 -13.50 11.02
CA THR A 108 -15.00 -13.67 12.47
C THR A 108 -15.44 -12.41 13.23
N TYR A 109 -15.01 -11.22 12.79
CA TYR A 109 -15.31 -9.99 13.53
C TYR A 109 -16.70 -9.41 13.21
N LEU A 110 -17.18 -9.55 11.97
CA LEU A 110 -18.45 -8.93 11.55
C LEU A 110 -19.58 -9.94 11.37
N GLY A 111 -19.31 -11.15 10.87
CA GLY A 111 -20.34 -12.11 10.44
C GLY A 111 -21.30 -12.56 11.54
N GLY A 112 -20.85 -12.56 12.80
CA GLY A 112 -21.68 -12.90 13.96
C GLY A 112 -22.40 -11.71 14.62
N HIS A 113 -22.21 -10.48 14.14
CA HIS A 113 -22.66 -9.29 14.86
C HIS A 113 -24.17 -9.06 14.75
N ILE A 114 -24.84 -8.75 15.87
CA ILE A 114 -26.31 -8.61 15.94
C ILE A 114 -26.88 -7.56 14.98
N MET A 115 -26.09 -6.57 14.57
CA MET A 115 -26.52 -5.56 13.60
C MET A 115 -26.87 -6.19 12.23
N LEU A 116 -26.15 -7.21 11.79
CA LEU A 116 -26.46 -7.92 10.54
C LEU A 116 -27.81 -8.66 10.61
N ASN A 117 -28.28 -9.00 11.81
CA ASN A 117 -29.59 -9.62 12.00
C ASN A 117 -30.73 -8.59 12.01
N LYS A 118 -30.44 -7.37 12.48
CA LYS A 118 -31.43 -6.29 12.62
C LYS A 118 -31.59 -5.44 11.36
N HIS A 119 -30.58 -5.45 10.49
CA HIS A 119 -30.47 -4.58 9.32
C HIS A 119 -30.13 -5.42 8.08
N PRO A 120 -31.13 -5.88 7.30
CA PRO A 120 -30.92 -6.64 6.07
C PRO A 120 -30.00 -5.93 5.07
N GLU A 121 -30.06 -4.60 5.00
CA GLU A 121 -29.19 -3.78 4.16
C GLU A 121 -27.71 -3.90 4.54
N LEU A 122 -27.39 -4.05 5.83
CA LEU A 122 -26.03 -4.28 6.28
C LEU A 122 -25.58 -5.72 6.01
N ARG A 123 -26.49 -6.68 6.10
CA ARG A 123 -26.21 -8.08 5.76
C ARG A 123 -25.86 -8.23 4.29
N GLU A 124 -26.63 -7.63 3.39
CA GLU A 124 -26.34 -7.66 1.96
C GLU A 124 -24.94 -7.11 1.67
N LYS A 125 -24.57 -5.96 2.27
CA LYS A 125 -23.22 -5.40 2.12
C LYS A 125 -22.11 -6.24 2.73
N TYR A 126 -22.37 -6.92 3.84
CA TYR A 126 -21.45 -7.88 4.42
C TYR A 126 -21.24 -9.07 3.47
N GLU A 127 -22.30 -9.67 2.95
CA GLU A 127 -22.24 -10.82 2.05
C GLU A 127 -21.53 -10.47 0.73
N GLU A 128 -21.76 -9.27 0.19
CA GLU A 128 -21.01 -8.73 -0.96
C GLU A 128 -19.50 -8.66 -0.68
N ALA A 129 -19.12 -8.13 0.50
CA ALA A 129 -17.71 -7.96 0.88
C ALA A 129 -17.02 -9.31 1.14
N GLU A 130 -17.69 -10.21 1.85
CA GLU A 130 -17.21 -11.58 2.11
C GLU A 130 -17.00 -12.34 0.79
N LYS A 131 -17.96 -12.25 -0.13
CA LYS A 131 -17.85 -12.85 -1.46
C LYS A 131 -16.65 -12.29 -2.24
N ALA A 132 -16.48 -10.98 -2.29
CA ALA A 132 -15.37 -10.36 -3.01
C ALA A 132 -13.99 -10.79 -2.47
N LEU A 133 -13.85 -10.92 -1.14
CA LEU A 133 -12.63 -11.43 -0.51
C LEU A 133 -12.41 -12.92 -0.79
N SER A 134 -13.47 -13.72 -0.82
CA SER A 134 -13.40 -15.14 -1.19
C SER A 134 -12.94 -15.33 -2.63
N GLU A 135 -13.50 -14.55 -3.58
CA GLU A 135 -13.10 -14.58 -4.99
C GLU A 135 -11.62 -14.16 -5.16
N LEU A 136 -11.17 -13.15 -4.43
CA LEU A 136 -9.76 -12.74 -4.41
C LEU A 136 -8.84 -13.86 -3.91
N HIS A 137 -9.22 -14.53 -2.82
CA HIS A 137 -8.45 -15.65 -2.28
C HIS A 137 -8.38 -16.84 -3.27
N GLN A 138 -9.48 -17.16 -3.94
CA GLN A 138 -9.51 -18.22 -4.96
C GLN A 138 -8.61 -17.90 -6.16
N ALA A 139 -8.63 -16.64 -6.62
CA ALA A 139 -7.74 -16.18 -7.68
C ALA A 139 -6.26 -16.29 -7.25
N ALA A 140 -5.93 -15.90 -6.01
CA ALA A 140 -4.60 -16.04 -5.46
C ALA A 140 -4.14 -17.51 -5.36
N SER A 141 -5.02 -18.39 -4.87
CA SER A 141 -4.74 -19.83 -4.77
C SER A 141 -4.45 -20.46 -6.14
N SER A 142 -5.17 -20.03 -7.18
CA SER A 142 -4.96 -20.51 -8.56
C SER A 142 -3.60 -20.12 -9.13
N LEU A 143 -3.00 -19.02 -8.66
CA LEU A 143 -1.66 -18.58 -9.05
C LEU A 143 -0.55 -19.26 -8.23
N ALA A 144 -0.89 -19.84 -7.08
CA ALA A 144 0.06 -20.50 -6.17
C ALA A 144 0.19 -22.02 -6.42
N MET A 145 -0.68 -22.61 -7.25
CA MET A 145 -0.66 -24.03 -7.69
C MET A 145 0.15 -24.22 -8.97
#